data_AF-A0A7V9FPI4-F1
#
_entry.id   AF-A0A7V9FPI4-F1
#
_cell.length_a   1.000
_cell.length_b   1.000
_cell.length_c   1.000
_cell.angle_alpha   90.00
_cell.angle_beta   90.00
_cell.angle_gamma   90.00
#
_symmetry.space_group_name_H-M   'P 1'
#
loop_
_entity.id
_entity.type
_entity.pdbx_description
1 polymer ?
#
loop_
_entity_poly.entity_id
_entity_poly.type
_entity_poly.pdbx_seq_one_letter_code
_entity_poly.pdbx_strand_id
1 'polypeptide(L)'
;MSRPASLLSSASLYGRSALRLLQRRRRIEPEERLVFVTGCPRSGTTFVAEALGSQPGFVDLGEVHPLKAAIPSLAQLPEAEAAPQLRQVLDRVRRLGLARHLRGVEQTPEIAFVLSAALAAYPAGKAVHVIRDGRD
;
A
#
# COMPACT_ATOMS: atom_id res chain seq x y z
N MET A 1 -50.36 -19.59 14.99
CA MET A 1 -50.00 -18.36 14.25
C MET A 1 -49.08 -17.50 15.13
N SER A 2 -47.77 -17.49 14.88
CA SER A 2 -46.79 -16.61 15.56
C SER A 2 -45.57 -16.43 14.66
N ARG A 3 -45.64 -15.50 13.71
CA ARG A 3 -44.60 -15.18 12.74
C ARG A 3 -44.10 -13.72 12.69
N PRO A 4 -44.71 -12.69 13.34
CA PRO A 4 -44.18 -11.32 13.23
C PRO A 4 -43.07 -10.99 14.24
N ALA A 5 -43.11 -11.56 15.46
CA ALA A 5 -42.16 -11.23 16.53
C ALA A 5 -40.73 -11.74 16.27
N SER A 6 -40.57 -12.89 15.61
CA SER A 6 -39.25 -13.45 15.30
C SER A 6 -38.52 -12.66 14.20
N LEU A 7 -39.23 -12.13 13.21
CA LEU A 7 -38.65 -11.32 12.14
C LEU A 7 -38.17 -9.95 12.65
N LEU A 8 -38.93 -9.31 13.54
CA LEU A 8 -38.55 -8.06 14.19
C LEU A 8 -37.36 -8.25 15.14
N SER A 9 -37.35 -9.35 15.90
CA SER A 9 -36.22 -9.72 16.75
C SER A 9 -34.96 -9.96 15.94
N SER A 10 -35.04 -10.73 14.84
CA SER A 10 -33.92 -10.97 13.93
C SER A 10 -33.43 -9.68 13.28
N ALA A 11 -34.31 -8.82 12.77
CA ALA A 11 -33.94 -7.53 12.18
C ALA A 11 -33.25 -6.61 13.20
N SER A 12 -33.71 -6.60 14.45
CA SER A 12 -33.07 -5.85 15.53
C SER A 12 -31.68 -6.41 15.90
N LEU A 13 -31.50 -7.73 15.80
CA LEU A 13 -30.24 -8.41 16.08
C LEU A 13 -29.21 -8.16 14.97
N TYR A 14 -29.62 -8.24 13.71
CA TYR A 14 -28.80 -7.88 12.55
C TYR A 14 -28.47 -6.38 12.56
N GLY A 15 -29.44 -5.52 12.89
CA GLY A 15 -29.22 -4.08 13.04
C GLY A 15 -28.20 -3.74 14.13
N ARG A 16 -28.29 -4.37 15.30
CA ARG A 16 -27.31 -4.20 16.40
C ARG A 16 -25.93 -4.76 16.06
N SER A 17 -25.85 -5.80 15.25
CA SER A 17 -24.59 -6.37 14.78
C SER A 17 -23.94 -5.48 13.72
N ALA A 18 -24.72 -4.97 12.77
CA ALA A 18 -24.28 -3.99 11.77
C ALA A 18 -23.82 -2.68 12.43
N LEU A 19 -24.57 -2.16 13.41
CA LEU A 19 -24.17 -0.99 14.20
C LEU A 19 -22.90 -1.25 15.01
N ARG A 20 -22.72 -2.44 15.61
CA ARG A 20 -21.47 -2.80 16.28
C ARG A 20 -20.29 -2.90 15.32
N LEU A 21 -20.48 -3.38 14.09
CA LEU A 21 -19.44 -3.39 13.06
C LEU A 21 -19.11 -1.98 12.55
N LEU A 22 -20.12 -1.12 12.41
CA LEU A 22 -19.95 0.28 12.05
C LEU A 22 -19.26 1.08 13.18
N GLN A 23 -19.59 0.81 14.45
CA GLN A 23 -18.92 1.40 15.62
C GLN A 23 -17.52 0.80 15.84
N ARG A 24 -17.29 -0.47 15.44
CA ARG A 24 -15.97 -1.11 15.39
C ARG A 24 -15.17 -0.78 14.12
N ARG A 25 -15.66 0.09 13.22
CA ARG A 25 -14.76 0.91 12.42
C ARG A 25 -14.02 1.85 13.37
N ARG A 26 -13.10 1.30 14.18
CA ARG A 26 -11.85 1.99 14.47
C ARG A 26 -11.43 2.58 13.13
N ARG A 27 -11.25 3.90 13.06
CA ARG A 27 -10.55 4.49 11.93
C ARG A 27 -9.23 3.73 11.86
N ILE A 28 -9.14 2.80 10.93
CA ILE A 28 -7.90 2.09 10.71
C ILE A 28 -7.09 3.15 9.98
N GLU A 29 -6.26 3.85 10.76
CA GLU A 29 -5.42 4.91 10.23
C GLU A 29 -4.56 4.33 9.11
N PRO A 30 -4.36 5.09 8.01
CA PRO A 30 -3.45 4.68 6.97
C PRO A 30 -2.07 4.40 7.57
N GLU A 31 -1.48 3.27 7.20
CA GLU A 31 -0.10 2.98 7.54
C GLU A 31 0.81 3.82 6.63
N GLU A 32 1.71 4.58 7.24
CA GLU A 32 2.63 5.51 6.57
C GLU A 32 4.05 4.93 6.42
N ARG A 33 4.36 3.84 7.13
CA ARG A 33 5.69 3.19 7.10
C ARG A 33 5.82 2.19 5.95
N LEU A 34 5.74 2.69 4.72
CA LEU A 34 5.99 1.88 3.52
C LEU A 34 7.49 1.53 3.40
N VAL A 35 7.78 0.46 2.69
CA VAL A 35 9.14 0.12 2.26
C VAL A 35 9.20 0.14 0.75
N PHE A 36 10.11 0.91 0.18
CA PHE A 36 10.37 0.96 -1.25
C PHE A 36 11.62 0.14 -1.57
N VAL A 37 11.44 -1.00 -2.24
CA VAL A 37 12.54 -1.85 -2.68
C VAL A 37 12.92 -1.48 -4.10
N THR A 38 14.15 -1.02 -4.28
CA THR A 38 14.65 -0.50 -5.56
C THR A 38 16.03 -1.05 -5.88
N GLY A 39 16.47 -0.89 -7.12
CA GLY A 39 17.75 -1.37 -7.63
C GLY A 39 17.65 -1.62 -9.13
N CYS A 40 18.76 -2.05 -9.73
CA CYS A 40 18.74 -2.48 -11.13
C CYS A 40 17.88 -3.74 -11.29
N PRO A 41 17.13 -3.89 -12.41
CA PRO A 41 16.50 -5.16 -12.74
C PRO A 41 17.49 -6.32 -12.64
N ARG A 42 17.05 -7.47 -12.14
CA ARG A 42 17.88 -8.68 -11.90
C ARG A 42 18.90 -8.59 -10.75
N SER A 43 18.89 -7.53 -9.94
CA SER A 43 19.72 -7.44 -8.72
C SER A 43 19.17 -8.22 -7.52
N GLY A 44 17.97 -8.79 -7.61
CA GLY A 44 17.31 -9.50 -6.51
C GLY A 44 16.23 -8.69 -5.78
N THR A 45 15.75 -7.59 -6.36
CA THR A 45 14.68 -6.75 -5.80
C THR A 45 13.42 -7.54 -5.46
N THR A 46 12.98 -8.46 -6.34
CA THR A 46 11.80 -9.30 -6.12
C THR A 46 11.98 -10.21 -4.90
N PHE A 47 13.11 -10.92 -4.80
CA PHE A 47 13.42 -11.76 -3.65
C PHE A 47 13.41 -10.96 -2.33
N VAL A 48 14.04 -9.78 -2.31
CA VAL A 48 14.08 -8.92 -1.12
C VAL A 48 12.69 -8.42 -0.75
N ALA A 49 11.88 -8.01 -1.73
CA ALA A 49 10.52 -7.54 -1.48
C ALA A 49 9.62 -8.64 -0.93
N GLU A 50 9.66 -9.83 -1.53
CA GLU A 50 8.92 -11.01 -1.06
C GLU A 50 9.34 -11.39 0.36
N ALA A 51 10.65 -11.40 0.65
CA ALA A 51 11.18 -11.72 1.97
C ALA A 51 10.69 -10.72 3.04
N LEU A 52 10.68 -9.42 2.73
CA LEU A 52 10.15 -8.38 3.63
C LEU A 52 8.62 -8.46 3.76
N GLY A 53 7.91 -8.66 2.65
CA GLY A 53 6.46 -8.76 2.60
C GLY A 53 5.91 -10.00 3.31
N SER A 54 6.72 -11.05 3.46
CA SER A 54 6.38 -12.26 4.23
C SER A 54 6.43 -12.06 5.75
N GLN A 55 6.99 -10.94 6.24
CA GLN A 55 7.10 -10.69 7.68
C GLN A 55 5.74 -10.30 8.30
N PRO A 56 5.47 -10.68 9.56
CA PRO A 56 4.25 -10.27 10.25
C PRO A 56 4.04 -8.75 10.24
N GLY A 57 2.87 -8.31 9.78
CA GLY A 57 2.50 -6.88 9.71
C GLY A 57 2.93 -6.16 8.43
N PHE A 58 3.59 -6.86 7.50
CA PHE A 58 3.87 -6.37 6.16
C PHE A 58 2.93 -7.00 5.12
N VAL A 59 2.87 -6.37 3.95
CA VAL A 59 2.24 -6.93 2.76
C VAL A 59 3.09 -6.59 1.55
N ASP A 60 3.42 -7.61 0.76
CA ASP A 60 4.05 -7.40 -0.54
C ASP A 60 3.05 -6.79 -1.51
N LEU A 61 3.38 -5.61 -2.06
CA LEU A 61 2.57 -4.95 -3.09
C LEU A 61 3.01 -5.35 -4.51
N GLY A 62 4.16 -6.01 -4.64
CA GLY A 62 4.80 -6.32 -5.92
C GLY A 62 5.13 -5.08 -6.74
N GLU A 63 5.18 -5.26 -8.07
CA GLU A 63 5.23 -4.15 -9.03
C GLU A 63 3.88 -3.46 -9.11
N VAL A 64 3.82 -2.22 -8.63
CA VAL A 64 2.59 -1.42 -8.70
C VAL A 64 2.46 -0.82 -10.09
N HIS A 65 1.83 -1.55 -11.02
CA HIS A 65 1.70 -1.13 -12.42
C HIS A 65 1.18 0.31 -12.64
N PRO A 66 0.15 0.80 -11.90
CA PRO A 66 -0.27 2.19 -12.03
C PRO A 66 0.81 3.20 -11.65
N LEU A 67 1.63 2.89 -10.64
CA LEU A 67 2.78 3.71 -10.27
C LEU A 67 3.86 3.64 -11.34
N LYS A 68 4.22 2.43 -11.78
CA LYS A 68 5.18 2.20 -12.87
C LYS A 68 4.84 3.03 -14.12
N ALA A 69 3.56 3.03 -14.52
CA ALA A 69 3.08 3.81 -15.65
C ALA A 69 3.17 5.34 -15.44
N ALA A 70 3.07 5.80 -14.18
CA ALA A 70 3.17 7.22 -13.83
C ALA A 70 4.61 7.73 -13.66
N ILE A 71 5.59 6.84 -13.43
CA ILE A 71 6.99 7.24 -13.18
C ILE A 71 7.57 8.16 -14.27
N PRO A 72 7.39 7.91 -15.58
CA PRO A 72 7.96 8.79 -16.61
C PRO A 72 7.46 10.24 -16.54
N SER A 73 6.21 10.47 -16.15
CA SER A 73 5.69 11.83 -15.96
C SER A 73 6.10 12.42 -14.62
N LEU A 74 6.05 11.62 -13.54
CA LEU A 74 6.47 12.05 -12.21
C LEU A 74 7.95 12.47 -12.17
N ALA A 75 8.82 11.78 -12.90
CA ALA A 75 10.25 12.09 -12.98
C ALA A 75 10.57 13.43 -13.67
N GLN A 76 9.61 14.01 -14.40
CA GLN A 76 9.76 15.30 -15.06
C GLN A 76 9.26 16.47 -14.18
N LEU A 77 8.57 16.17 -13.08
CA LEU A 77 8.01 17.17 -12.19
C LEU A 77 9.02 17.56 -11.10
N PRO A 78 8.92 18.78 -10.55
CA PRO A 78 9.55 19.11 -9.28
C PRO A 78 9.09 18.15 -8.18
N GLU A 79 9.99 17.80 -7.26
CA GLU A 79 9.70 16.85 -6.18
C GLU A 79 8.44 17.20 -5.37
N ALA A 80 8.25 18.49 -5.08
CA ALA A 80 7.09 19.01 -4.34
C ALA A 80 5.75 18.73 -5.05
N GLU A 81 5.75 18.56 -6.37
CA GLU A 81 4.57 18.21 -7.17
C GLU A 81 4.47 16.70 -7.41
N ALA A 82 5.61 16.03 -7.60
CA ALA A 82 5.66 14.58 -7.81
C ALA A 82 5.20 13.79 -6.57
N ALA A 83 5.63 14.21 -5.37
CA ALA A 83 5.31 13.52 -4.11
C ALA A 83 3.79 13.36 -3.86
N PRO A 84 2.97 14.42 -3.88
CA PRO A 84 1.53 14.26 -3.66
C PRO A 84 0.84 13.42 -4.76
N GLN A 85 1.30 13.51 -6.01
CA GLN A 85 0.75 12.69 -7.11
C GLN A 85 1.09 11.21 -6.95
N LEU A 86 2.36 10.89 -6.63
CA LEU A 86 2.80 9.54 -6.31
C LEU A 86 1.98 8.95 -5.15
N ARG A 87 1.78 9.75 -4.09
CA ARG A 87 0.95 9.36 -2.95
C ARG A 87 -0.47 9.00 -3.39
N GLN A 88 -1.10 9.82 -4.21
CA GLN A 88 -2.46 9.56 -4.71
C GLN A 88 -2.55 8.25 -5.48
N VAL A 89 -1.58 7.94 -6.33
CA VAL A 89 -1.53 6.68 -7.08
C VAL A 89 -1.43 5.49 -6.12
N LEU A 90 -0.45 5.53 -5.21
CA LEU A 90 -0.24 4.43 -4.24
C LEU A 90 -1.41 4.25 -3.28
N ASP A 91 -1.96 5.33 -2.73
CA ASP A 91 -3.10 5.25 -1.81
C ASP A 91 -4.35 4.71 -2.51
N ARG A 92 -4.54 4.99 -3.81
CA ARG A 92 -5.62 4.41 -4.60
C ARG A 92 -5.43 2.89 -4.77
N VAL A 93 -4.23 2.45 -5.12
CA VAL A 93 -3.90 1.01 -5.23
C VAL A 93 -4.09 0.31 -3.89
N ARG A 94 -3.50 0.83 -2.82
CA ARG A 94 -3.62 0.28 -1.46
C ARG A 94 -5.05 0.28 -0.96
N ARG A 95 -5.88 1.26 -1.36
CA ARG A 95 -7.31 1.29 -1.01
C ARG A 95 -8.07 0.17 -1.70
N LEU A 96 -7.84 -0.03 -2.99
CA LEU A 96 -8.50 -1.07 -3.79
C LEU A 96 -8.06 -2.47 -3.35
N GLY A 97 -6.78 -2.65 -3.02
CA GLY A 97 -6.24 -3.89 -2.45
C GLY A 97 -6.51 -4.09 -0.95
N LEU A 98 -7.31 -3.23 -0.32
CA LEU A 98 -7.62 -3.25 1.13
C LEU A 98 -6.38 -3.22 2.05
N ALA A 99 -5.22 -2.82 1.53
CA ALA A 99 -3.91 -2.85 2.17
C ALA A 99 -3.50 -1.51 2.83
N ARG A 100 -4.37 -0.49 2.85
CA ARG A 100 -4.04 0.84 3.42
C ARG A 100 -3.56 0.82 4.87
N HIS A 101 -3.91 -0.21 5.62
CA HIS A 101 -3.58 -0.34 7.04
C HIS A 101 -2.39 -1.24 7.32
N LEU A 102 -1.79 -1.80 6.27
CA LEU A 102 -0.64 -2.69 6.32
C LEU A 102 0.59 -1.94 5.84
N ARG A 103 1.77 -2.37 6.33
CA ARG A 103 3.06 -1.85 5.85
C ARG A 103 3.33 -2.44 4.48
N GLY A 104 3.05 -1.65 3.45
CA GLY A 104 3.28 -2.05 2.07
C GLY A 104 4.76 -2.10 1.75
N VAL A 105 5.20 -3.20 1.15
CA VAL A 105 6.50 -3.33 0.49
C VAL A 105 6.25 -3.14 -1.00
N GLU A 106 6.60 -1.96 -1.50
CA GLU A 106 6.48 -1.59 -2.91
C GLU A 106 7.77 -1.98 -3.63
N GLN A 107 7.66 -2.68 -4.76
CA GLN A 107 8.81 -3.13 -5.54
C GLN A 107 8.61 -2.80 -7.01
N THR A 108 8.92 -1.56 -7.39
CA THR A 108 9.06 -1.15 -8.78
C THR A 108 10.50 -0.69 -8.99
N PRO A 109 11.34 -1.37 -9.78
CA PRO A 109 12.75 -0.98 -9.95
C PRO A 109 12.91 0.50 -10.36
N GLU A 110 12.03 0.96 -11.24
CA GLU A 110 11.99 2.32 -11.76
C GLU A 110 11.65 3.38 -10.70
N ILE A 111 11.20 3.00 -9.50
CA ILE A 111 11.01 3.93 -8.38
C ILE A 111 12.30 4.68 -8.05
N ALA A 112 13.47 4.14 -8.43
CA ALA A 112 14.76 4.81 -8.34
C ALA A 112 14.74 6.22 -8.93
N PHE A 113 14.00 6.45 -10.02
CA PHE A 113 13.92 7.75 -10.70
C PHE A 113 13.10 8.80 -9.92
N VAL A 114 12.25 8.35 -9.00
CA VAL A 114 11.35 9.20 -8.20
C VAL A 114 11.45 8.90 -6.71
N LEU A 115 12.55 8.31 -6.27
CA LEU A 115 12.71 7.80 -4.91
C LEU A 115 12.62 8.92 -3.87
N SER A 116 13.19 10.09 -4.17
CA SER A 116 13.11 11.25 -3.29
C SER A 116 11.66 11.72 -3.11
N ALA A 117 10.89 11.80 -4.20
CA ALA A 117 9.46 12.09 -4.16
C ALA A 117 8.67 11.01 -3.40
N ALA A 118 9.04 9.74 -3.50
CA ALA A 118 8.42 8.65 -2.74
C ALA A 118 8.65 8.80 -1.23
N LEU A 119 9.88 9.14 -0.81
CA LEU A 119 10.22 9.38 0.59
C LEU A 119 9.62 10.70 1.12
N ALA A 120 9.46 11.72 0.27
CA ALA A 120 8.72 12.94 0.62
C ALA A 120 7.21 12.67 0.77
N ALA A 121 6.63 11.81 -0.08
CA ALA A 121 5.23 11.41 -0.02
C ALA A 121 4.88 10.60 1.24
N TYR A 122 5.84 9.79 1.71
CA TYR A 122 5.73 8.97 2.92
C TYR A 122 6.94 9.21 3.82
N PRO A 123 6.93 10.27 4.66
CA PRO A 123 8.07 10.64 5.50
C PRO A 123 8.48 9.57 6.53
N ALA A 124 7.56 8.67 6.88
CA ALA A 124 7.83 7.53 7.76
C ALA A 124 8.28 6.27 6.99
N GLY A 125 8.30 6.33 5.66
CA GLY A 125 8.73 5.25 4.78
C GLY A 125 10.24 5.07 4.76
N LYS A 126 10.68 3.91 4.24
CA LYS A 126 12.10 3.57 4.10
C LYS A 126 12.38 3.04 2.70
N ALA A 127 13.60 3.25 2.22
CA ALA A 127 14.09 2.66 0.99
C ALA A 127 15.08 1.52 1.29
N VAL A 128 15.01 0.46 0.49
CA VAL A 128 16.00 -0.62 0.45
C VAL A 128 16.54 -0.69 -0.97
N HIS A 129 17.79 -0.26 -1.16
CA HIS A 129 18.47 -0.30 -2.45
C HIS A 129 19.28 -1.59 -2.56
N VAL A 130 18.83 -2.51 -3.41
CA VAL A 130 19.49 -3.79 -3.68
C VAL A 130 20.58 -3.59 -4.72
N ILE A 131 21.83 -3.83 -4.31
CA ILE A 131 23.01 -3.74 -5.16
C ILE A 131 23.52 -5.16 -5.41
N ARG A 132 23.73 -5.48 -6.69
CA ARG A 132 24.35 -6.72 -7.15
C ARG A 132 25.43 -6.38 -8.17
N ASP A 133 26.45 -7.22 -8.27
CA ASP A 133 27.45 -7.12 -9.34
C ASP A 133 26.75 -7.18 -10.70
N GLY A 134 27.03 -6.22 -11.59
CA GLY A 134 26.45 -6.19 -12.93
C GLY A 134 27.06 -7.22 -13.90
N ARG A 135 28.09 -7.95 -13.47
CA ARG A 135 28.71 -9.06 -14.21
C ARG A 135 28.04 -10.40 -13.97
N ASP A 136 27.22 -10.50 -12.93
CA ASP A 136 26.35 -11.65 -12.64
C ASP A 136 25.16 -11.74 -13.60
#